data_AF-A0A7W0LI51-F1
#
_entry.id   AF-A0A7W0LI51-F1
#
_cell.length_a   1.000
_cell.length_b   1.000
_cell.length_c   1.000
_cell.angle_alpha   90.00
_cell.angle_beta   90.00
_cell.angle_gamma   90.00
#
_symmetry.space_group_name_H-M   'P 1'
#
loop_
_entity.id
_entity.type
_entity.pdbx_description
1 polymer ?
#
loop_
_entity_poly.entity_id
_entity_poly.type
_entity_poly.pdbx_seq_one_letter_code
_entity_poly.pdbx_strand_id
1 'polypeptide(L)' 'ALCENVEGARQTVETALVLPVSTGDRLLVHAGTAIARLQEEAA' A
#
# COMPACT_ATOMS: atom_id res chain seq x y z
N ALA A 1 4.61 1.06 -6.52
CA ALA A 1 3.97 -0.27 -6.70
C ALA A 1 2.62 -0.13 -7.43
N LEU A 2 2.15 -1.16 -8.14
CA LEU A 2 0.78 -1.20 -8.67
C LEU A 2 -0.15 -1.76 -7.59
N CYS A 3 -1.13 -0.97 -7.14
CA CYS A 3 -2.02 -1.31 -6.04
C CYS A 3 -3.48 -1.22 -6.47
N GLU A 4 -4.33 -2.02 -5.83
CA GLU A 4 -5.78 -1.99 -5.98
C GLU A 4 -6.39 -1.44 -4.68
N ASN A 5 -7.38 -0.55 -4.79
CA ASN A 5 -8.12 -0.05 -3.63
C ASN A 5 -9.35 -0.91 -3.32
N VAL A 6 -10.10 -0.57 -2.28
CA VAL A 6 -11.31 -1.31 -1.86
C VAL A 6 -12.45 -1.29 -2.89
N GLU A 7 -12.40 -0.39 -3.87
CA GLU A 7 -13.37 -0.29 -4.96
C GLU A 7 -12.92 -1.06 -6.22
N GLY A 8 -11.77 -1.73 -6.17
CA GLY A 8 -11.20 -2.46 -7.31
C GLY A 8 -10.43 -1.57 -8.31
N ALA A 9 -10.26 -0.28 -8.03
CA ALA A 9 -9.52 0.63 -8.90
C ALA A 9 -8.01 0.44 -8.72
N ARG A 10 -7.28 0.31 -9.85
CA ARG A 10 -5.83 0.13 -9.87
C ARG A 10 -5.10 1.44 -10.14
N GLN A 11 -4.06 1.72 -9.35
CA GLN A 11 -3.21 2.89 -9.51
C GLN A 11 -1.76 2.60 -9.15
N THR A 12 -0.84 3.39 -9.70
CA THR A 12 0.56 3.37 -9.29
C THR A 12 0.74 4.23 -8.04
N VAL A 13 1.32 3.64 -7.01
CA VAL A 13 1.58 4.27 -5.71
C VAL A 13 3.08 4.45 -5.52
N GLU A 14 3.51 5.64 -5.09
CA GLU A 14 4.89 5.89 -4.65
C GLU A 14 5.17 5.15 -3.33
N THR A 15 6.26 4.40 -3.28
CA THR A 15 6.57 3.50 -2.15
C THR A 15 7.90 3.79 -1.47
N ALA A 16 8.65 4.82 -1.92
CA ALA A 16 9.97 5.16 -1.39
C ALA A 16 10.02 5.30 0.14
N LEU A 17 8.94 5.76 0.78
CA LEU A 17 8.87 5.95 2.23
C LEU A 17 8.70 4.66 3.04
N VAL A 18 8.28 3.55 2.41
CA VAL A 18 7.89 2.32 3.09
C VAL A 18 8.61 1.07 2.58
N LEU A 19 9.63 1.24 1.73
CA LEU A 19 10.43 0.13 1.21
C LEU A 19 11.01 -0.74 2.35
N PRO A 20 11.18 -2.05 2.12
CA PRO A 20 10.70 -2.80 0.95
C PRO A 20 9.18 -3.03 0.98
N VAL A 21 8.59 -3.24 -0.20
CA VAL A 21 7.18 -3.66 -0.36
C VAL A 21 7.10 -4.94 -1.20
N SER A 22 6.17 -5.83 -0.87
CA SER A 22 5.92 -7.11 -1.55
C SER A 22 4.47 -7.23 -2.01
N THR A 23 4.22 -8.12 -2.96
CA THR A 23 2.84 -8.45 -3.36
C THR A 23 2.07 -8.99 -2.16
N GLY A 24 0.87 -8.46 -1.92
CA GLY A 24 0.03 -8.81 -0.78
C GLY A 24 0.14 -7.83 0.39
N ASP A 25 1.16 -6.96 0.44
CA ASP A 25 1.24 -5.91 1.45
C ASP A 25 0.04 -4.96 1.34
N ARG A 26 -0.58 -4.68 2.49
CA ARG A 26 -1.59 -3.64 2.62
C ARG A 26 -0.92 -2.35 2.99
N LEU A 27 -1.19 -1.28 2.24
CA LEU A 27 -0.55 0.03 2.41
C LEU A 27 -1.60 1.09 2.73
N LEU A 28 -1.28 2.00 3.64
CA LEU A 28 -2.00 3.26 3.80
C LEU A 28 -1.46 4.25 2.79
N VAL A 29 -2.33 4.74 1.91
CA VAL A 29 -1.97 5.63 0.81
C VAL A 29 -2.66 6.98 1.01
N HIS A 30 -1.87 8.05 0.90
CA HIS A 30 -2.36 9.42 0.91
C HIS A 30 -1.76 10.17 -0.27
N ALA A 31 -2.60 10.82 -1.08
CA ALA A 31 -2.18 11.57 -2.28
C ALA A 31 -1.24 10.77 -3.21
N GLY A 32 -1.56 9.48 -3.45
CA GLY A 32 -0.77 8.60 -4.33
C GLY A 32 0.55 8.09 -3.73
N THR A 33 0.86 8.39 -2.46
CA THR A 33 2.07 7.94 -1.77
C THR A 33 1.72 7.02 -0.60
N ALA A 34 2.40 5.88 -0.51
CA ALA A 34 2.29 5.00 0.65
C ALA A 34 3.03 5.62 1.85
N ILE A 35 2.30 5.81 2.95
CA ILE A 35 2.80 6.43 4.18
C ILE A 35 3.05 5.42 5.31
N ALA A 36 2.41 4.25 5.23
CA ALA A 36 2.60 3.16 6.19
C ALA A 36 2.21 1.81 5.59
N ARG A 37 2.70 0.72 6.18
CA ARG A 37 2.19 -0.64 5.96
C ARG A 37 1.16 -0.96 7.02
N LEU A 38 0.03 -1.55 6.61
CA LEU A 38 -0.93 -2.13 7.54
C LEU A 38 -0.37 -3.47 8.00
N GLN A 39 -0.05 -3.57 9.29
CA GLN A 39 0.22 -4.87 9.89
C GLN A 39 -1.13 -5.49 10.26
N GLU A 40 -1.25 -6.78 10.00
CA GLU A 40 -2.37 -7.56 10.50
C GLU A 40 -2.16 -7.73 12.00
N GLU A 41 -3.07 -7.22 12.83
CA GLU A 41 -3.02 -7.49 14.27
C GLU A 41 -3.14 -9.00 14.47
N ALA A 42 -2.10 -9.60 15.05
CA ALA A 42 -2.12 -11.00 15.42
C ALA A 42 -3.21 -11.19 16.48
N ALA A 43 -4.22 -12.00 16.14
CA ALA A 43 -5.35 -12.34 16.98
C ALA A 43 -4.95 -13.04 18.29
#